data_AF-A0A7K6WUI6-F1
#
_entry.id   AF-A0A7K6WUI6-F1
#
_cell.length_a   1.000
_cell.length_b   1.000
_cell.length_c   1.000
_cell.angle_alpha   90.00
_cell.angle_beta   90.00
_cell.angle_gamma   90.00
#
_symmetry.space_group_name_H-M   'P 1'
#
loop_
_entity.id
_entity.type
_entity.pdbx_description
1 polymer ?
#
loop_
_entity_poly.entity_id
_entity_poly.type
_entity_poly.pdbx_seq_one_letter_code
_entity_poly.pdbx_strand_id
1 'polypeptide(L)'
;TGGNSTCQNVEDHDCKCPQGYRCVDHACLYCEKLPECAEGEELVRLGILDFTFKCKPCETGTYSNVKNGWCRNWTDCERSGFLTIKQGNSTHNAIC
;
A
#
# COMPACT_ATOMS: atom_id res chain seq x y z
N THR A 1 -0.66 25.50 -6.61
CA THR A 1 0.45 26.04 -5.79
C THR A 1 0.55 25.17 -4.55
N GLY A 2 1.75 24.68 -4.23
CA GLY A 2 2.00 23.51 -3.37
C GLY A 2 1.46 23.61 -1.94
N GLY A 3 0.82 22.53 -1.50
CA GLY A 3 0.39 22.35 -0.11
C GLY A 3 1.59 22.03 0.78
N ASN A 4 2.28 23.09 1.22
CA ASN A 4 3.30 23.02 2.26
C ASN A 4 2.59 22.73 3.60
N SER A 5 2.39 21.45 3.92
CA SER A 5 1.74 20.99 5.15
C SER A 5 2.78 20.96 6.28
N THR A 6 3.33 22.13 6.60
CA THR A 6 4.10 22.33 7.83
C THR A 6 3.14 22.33 9.00
N CYS A 7 3.26 21.36 9.91
CA CYS A 7 2.60 21.33 11.23
C CYS A 7 3.19 22.45 12.10
N GLN A 8 2.90 23.71 11.76
CA GLN A 8 3.46 24.87 12.42
C GLN A 8 2.47 25.36 13.48
N ASN A 9 2.26 24.59 14.55
CA ASN A 9 1.81 25.06 15.87
C ASN A 9 1.80 23.89 16.88
N VAL A 10 2.53 24.06 17.98
CA VAL A 10 2.98 23.03 18.94
C VAL A 10 1.88 22.55 19.91
N GLU A 11 0.60 22.75 19.57
CA GLU A 11 -0.52 22.30 20.41
C GLU A 11 -1.46 21.30 19.71
N ASP A 12 -1.23 20.99 18.43
CA ASP A 12 -1.97 19.93 17.74
C ASP A 12 -1.26 18.58 17.96
N HIS A 13 -1.58 17.96 19.11
CA HIS A 13 -1.10 16.62 19.48
C HIS A 13 -1.52 15.52 18.48
N ASP A 14 -2.28 15.86 17.44
CA ASP A 14 -2.88 14.97 16.46
C ASP A 14 -2.43 15.29 15.01
N CYS A 15 -1.31 16.01 14.82
CA CYS A 15 -0.84 16.31 13.46
C CYS A 15 -0.60 15.01 12.67
N LYS A 16 -1.43 14.81 11.65
CA LYS A 16 -1.43 13.64 10.77
C LYS A 16 -1.15 14.08 9.34
N CYS A 17 -0.22 13.39 8.69
CA CYS A 17 0.03 13.61 7.28
C CYS A 17 -1.19 13.22 6.42
N PRO A 18 -1.44 13.93 5.30
CA PRO A 18 -2.49 13.56 4.37
C PRO A 18 -2.26 12.16 3.79
N GLN A 19 -3.33 11.54 3.28
CA GLN A 19 -3.25 10.20 2.69
C GLN A 19 -2.20 10.18 1.56
N GLY A 20 -1.33 9.17 1.58
CA GLY A 20 -0.19 9.08 0.66
C GLY A 20 1.10 9.73 1.17
N TYR A 21 1.12 10.21 2.42
CA TYR A 21 2.30 10.78 3.07
C TYR A 21 2.54 10.16 4.46
N ARG A 22 3.78 10.23 4.94
CA ARG A 22 4.23 9.74 6.25
C ARG A 22 4.96 10.86 7.00
N CYS A 23 4.86 10.87 8.33
CA CYS A 23 5.72 11.66 9.20
C CYS A 23 7.18 11.20 9.11
N VAL A 24 8.10 12.14 8.87
CA VAL A 24 9.55 11.83 8.85
C VAL A 24 10.07 11.49 10.24
N ASP A 25 9.53 12.14 11.27
CA ASP A 25 9.93 12.00 12.66
C ASP A 25 8.73 11.84 13.60
N HIS A 26 9.02 11.56 14.88
CA HIS A 26 7.99 11.42 15.91
C HIS A 26 7.28 12.75 16.23
N ALA A 27 7.90 13.88 15.88
CA ALA A 27 7.28 15.20 15.99
C ALA A 27 6.30 15.49 14.84
N CYS A 28 6.29 14.67 13.79
CA CYS A 28 5.51 14.82 12.55
C CYS A 28 5.52 16.25 11.99
N LEU A 29 6.63 16.97 12.15
CA LEU A 29 6.74 18.37 11.69
C LEU A 29 6.78 18.45 10.16
N TYR A 30 7.26 17.38 9.52
CA TYR A 30 7.42 17.25 8.08
C TYR A 30 6.80 15.95 7.58
N CYS A 31 6.07 16.06 6.47
CA CYS A 31 5.48 14.94 5.76
C CYS A 31 6.30 14.59 4.51
N GLU A 32 6.68 13.32 4.38
CA GLU A 32 7.32 12.75 3.21
C GLU A 32 6.30 11.95 2.40
N LYS A 33 6.35 12.07 1.07
CA LYS A 33 5.47 11.30 0.18
C LYS A 33 5.82 9.82 0.24
N LEU A 34 4.81 8.96 0.40
CA LEU A 34 4.99 7.51 0.33
C LEU A 34 5.40 7.11 -1.11
N PRO A 35 6.21 6.05 -1.26
CA PRO A 35 6.55 5.55 -2.58
C PRO A 35 5.29 5.07 -3.31
N GLU A 36 5.21 5.33 -4.60
CA GLU A 36 4.11 4.85 -5.44
C GLU A 36 4.41 3.44 -5.93
N CYS A 37 3.65 2.46 -5.46
CA CYS A 37 3.81 1.06 -5.83
C CYS A 37 3.11 0.75 -7.15
N ALA A 38 3.77 -0.04 -7.99
CA ALA A 38 3.24 -0.44 -9.28
C ALA A 38 2.10 -1.46 -9.11
N GLU A 39 1.46 -1.81 -10.23
CA GLU A 39 0.58 -2.98 -10.26
C GLU A 39 1.38 -4.22 -9.88
N GLY A 40 0.77 -5.09 -9.09
CA GLY A 40 1.39 -6.27 -8.51
C GLY A 40 2.39 -6.02 -7.40
N GLU A 41 2.40 -4.80 -6.88
CA GLU A 41 3.08 -4.45 -5.64
C GLU A 41 2.09 -3.86 -4.64
N GLU A 42 2.44 -3.98 -3.37
CA GLU A 42 1.73 -3.33 -2.27
C GLU A 42 2.70 -2.57 -1.37
N LEU A 43 2.16 -1.52 -0.74
CA LEU A 43 2.92 -0.72 0.21
C LEU A 43 2.93 -1.40 1.58
N VAL A 44 4.10 -1.83 2.03
CA VAL A 44 4.29 -2.48 3.34
C VAL A 44 5.05 -1.59 4.31
N ARG A 45 4.65 -1.63 5.59
CA ARG A 45 5.39 -1.03 6.71
C ARG A 45 6.36 -2.07 7.26
N LEU A 46 7.66 -1.79 7.15
CA LEU A 46 8.74 -2.64 7.66
C LEU A 46 9.32 -2.01 8.92
N GLY A 47 9.41 -2.77 10.00
CA GLY A 47 9.90 -2.28 11.30
C GLY A 47 8.76 -1.89 12.25
N ILE A 48 9.06 -1.92 13.55
CA ILE A 48 8.07 -1.71 14.63
C ILE A 48 8.24 -0.31 15.23
N LEU A 49 9.47 0.01 15.65
CA LEU A 49 9.87 1.29 16.24
C LEU A 49 10.40 2.24 15.15
N ASP A 50 11.50 1.87 14.50
CA ASP A 50 11.99 2.53 13.29
C ASP A 50 11.41 1.83 12.08
N PHE A 51 10.36 2.43 11.50
CA PHE A 51 9.64 1.83 10.39
C PHE A 51 9.85 2.57 9.08
N THR A 52 9.98 1.79 8.00
CA THR A 52 9.98 2.31 6.64
C THR A 52 8.85 1.76 5.80
N PHE A 53 8.34 2.58 4.89
CA PHE A 53 7.44 2.10 3.84
C PHE A 53 8.23 1.68 2.62
N LYS A 54 7.92 0.52 2.06
CA LYS A 54 8.49 0.01 0.80
C LYS A 54 7.42 -0.66 -0.02
N CYS A 55 7.60 -0.68 -1.33
CA CYS A 55 6.80 -1.50 -2.23
C CYS A 55 7.35 -2.92 -2.22
N LYS A 56 6.47 -3.89 -1.94
CA LYS A 56 6.78 -5.31 -1.97
C LYS A 56 5.92 -5.96 -3.06
N PRO A 57 6.48 -6.87 -3.88
CA PRO A 57 5.69 -7.62 -4.84
C PRO A 57 4.65 -8.50 -4.13
N CYS A 58 3.49 -8.66 -4.76
CA CYS A 58 2.45 -9.58 -4.30
C CYS A 58 2.99 -11.00 -4.21
N GLU A 59 2.66 -11.67 -3.10
CA GLU A 59 3.04 -13.07 -2.88
C GLU A 59 2.25 -13.99 -3.82
N THR A 60 2.80 -15.16 -4.10
CA THR A 60 2.11 -16.17 -4.91
C THR A 60 0.77 -16.52 -4.27
N GLY A 61 -0.30 -16.46 -5.07
CA GLY A 61 -1.67 -16.59 -4.56
C GLY A 61 -2.37 -15.24 -4.37
N THR A 62 -1.68 -14.11 -4.57
CA THR A 62 -2.25 -12.77 -4.48
C THR A 62 -1.97 -11.91 -5.71
N TYR A 63 -2.79 -10.89 -5.93
CA TYR A 63 -2.67 -9.94 -7.03
C TYR A 63 -3.07 -8.52 -6.64
N SER A 64 -2.53 -7.53 -7.37
CA SER A 64 -2.93 -6.13 -7.28
C SER A 64 -3.00 -5.56 -8.70
N ASN A 65 -4.21 -5.24 -9.16
CA ASN A 65 -4.45 -4.73 -10.53
C ASN A 65 -4.50 -3.21 -10.61
N VAL A 66 -4.13 -2.51 -9.53
CA VAL A 66 -4.15 -1.05 -9.45
C VAL A 66 -2.86 -0.54 -8.83
N LYS A 67 -2.39 0.63 -9.28
CA LYS A 67 -1.26 1.32 -8.64
C LYS A 67 -1.62 1.70 -7.21
N ASN A 68 -0.66 1.60 -6.30
CA ASN A 68 -0.89 1.78 -4.86
C ASN A 68 -2.00 0.89 -4.27
N GLY A 69 -2.29 -0.24 -4.93
CA GLY A 69 -3.21 -1.24 -4.44
C GLY A 69 -2.63 -2.07 -3.30
N TRP A 70 -3.49 -2.87 -2.70
CA TRP A 70 -3.08 -3.93 -1.76
C TRP A 70 -3.22 -5.27 -2.46
N CYS A 71 -2.37 -6.22 -2.10
CA CYS A 71 -2.44 -7.56 -2.68
C CYS A 71 -3.68 -8.29 -2.14
N ARG A 72 -4.53 -8.74 -3.06
CA ARG A 72 -5.75 -9.50 -2.78
C ARG A 72 -5.53 -10.95 -3.17
N ASN A 73 -6.12 -11.88 -2.43
CA ASN A 73 -6.07 -13.30 -2.80
C ASN A 73 -6.69 -13.53 -4.18
N TRP A 74 -6.13 -14.46 -4.95
CA TRP A 74 -6.76 -14.95 -6.16
C TRP A 74 -8.12 -15.56 -5.85
N THR A 75 -9.03 -15.44 -6.81
CA THR A 75 -10.30 -16.16 -6.74
C THR A 75 -10.03 -17.66 -6.77
N ASP A 76 -10.56 -18.35 -5.76
CA ASP A 76 -10.59 -19.80 -5.72
C ASP A 76 -11.80 -20.29 -6.54
N CYS A 77 -11.54 -20.66 -7.79
CA CYS A 77 -12.54 -21.15 -8.72
C CYS A 77 -13.13 -22.49 -8.26
N GLU A 78 -12.29 -23.40 -7.75
CA GLU A 78 -12.72 -24.74 -7.34
C GLU A 78 -13.67 -24.68 -6.15
N ARG A 79 -13.39 -23.79 -5.19
CA ARG A 79 -14.31 -23.53 -4.07
C ARG A 79 -15.68 -23.03 -4.52
N SER A 80 -15.73 -22.38 -5.67
CA SER A 80 -16.96 -21.88 -6.30
C SER A 80 -17.61 -22.88 -7.27
N GLY A 81 -17.03 -24.08 -7.44
CA GLY A 81 -17.50 -25.12 -8.36
C GLY A 81 -17.12 -24.88 -9.83
N PHE A 82 -16.21 -23.93 -10.10
CA PHE A 82 -15.72 -23.62 -11.45
C PHE A 82 -14.30 -24.17 -11.66
N LEU A 83 -13.92 -24.37 -12.92
CA LEU A 83 -12.56 -24.70 -13.30
C LEU A 83 -11.74 -23.41 -13.49
N THR A 84 -10.49 -23.42 -13.03
CA THR A 84 -9.57 -22.30 -13.29
C THR A 84 -9.14 -22.33 -14.75
N ILE A 85 -9.63 -21.41 -15.56
CA ILE A 85 -9.26 -21.25 -16.98
C ILE A 85 -7.88 -20.61 -17.10
N LYS A 86 -7.62 -19.58 -16.29
CA LYS A 86 -6.33 -18.88 -16.25
C LYS A 86 -5.91 -18.66 -14.83
N GLN A 87 -4.72 -19.14 -14.49
CA GLN A 87 -4.12 -18.86 -13.19
C GLN A 87 -3.85 -17.36 -13.03
N GLY A 88 -4.11 -16.84 -11.83
CA GLY A 88 -3.75 -15.47 -11.48
C GLY A 88 -2.23 -15.26 -11.50
N ASN A 89 -1.81 -14.01 -11.51
CA ASN A 89 -0.42 -13.61 -11.32
C ASN A 89 -0.37 -12.42 -10.34
N SER A 90 0.79 -11.78 -10.18
CA SER A 90 0.90 -10.64 -9.25
C SER A 90 0.02 -9.44 -9.67
N THR A 91 -0.35 -9.28 -10.94
CA THR A 91 -1.11 -8.12 -11.43
C THR A 91 -2.58 -8.44 -11.75
N HIS A 92 -2.92 -9.70 -12.00
CA HIS A 92 -4.23 -10.14 -12.48
C HIS A 92 -4.78 -11.28 -11.63
N ASN A 93 -6.09 -11.27 -11.44
CA ASN A 93 -6.79 -12.33 -10.75
C ASN A 93 -6.82 -13.63 -11.57
N ALA A 94 -7.12 -14.75 -10.91
CA ALA A 94 -7.52 -15.98 -11.56
C ALA A 94 -8.85 -15.79 -12.31
N ILE A 95 -8.98 -16.46 -13.45
CA ILE A 95 -10.20 -16.49 -14.26
C ILE A 95 -10.80 -17.89 -14.15
N CYS A 96 -12.06 -17.90 -13.73
CA CYS A 96 -13.01 -18.97 -13.89
C CYS A 96 -13.99 -18.53 -15.02
#